data_AF-A0A7J4F9U7-F1
#
_entry.id   AF-A0A7J4F9U7-F1
#
_cell.length_a   1.000
_cell.length_b   1.000
_cell.length_c   1.000
_cell.angle_alpha   90.00
_cell.angle_beta   90.00
_cell.angle_gamma   90.00
#
_symmetry.space_group_name_H-M   'P 1'
#
loop_
_entity.id
_entity.type
_entity.pdbx_description
1 polymer ?
#
loop_
_entity_poly.entity_id
_entity_poly.type
_entity_poly.pdbx_seq_one_letter_code
_entity_poly.pdbx_strand_id
1 'polypeptide(L)'
;MYHYVPRYGREDLTLGIPRRLVLIALVLGALAGGIAGFVNSIYGIGVLFLVKFDLFWFIVLLVGVVAPVVEELVKLLGVYLINQEEWPNLAIRDWTVLGALSGLGFATLENAIYALNFLAAGFGGDATLLLLGIRFLFPLHIISTAVAATGFGLWVRTGEIGYFLRYVGVAMLLHASFNLTMVLL
;
A
#
# COMPACT_ATOMS: atom_id res chain seq x y z
N MET A 1 33.00 1.73 8.99
CA MET A 1 32.22 2.20 7.82
C MET A 1 31.39 3.36 8.30
N TYR A 2 31.77 4.59 7.98
CA TYR A 2 31.13 5.79 8.52
C TYR A 2 29.75 5.96 7.86
N HIS A 3 28.68 5.89 8.65
CA HIS A 3 27.35 6.32 8.22
C HIS A 3 27.39 7.84 8.01
N TYR A 4 27.44 8.26 6.74
CA TYR A 4 27.23 9.64 6.37
C TYR A 4 25.77 9.97 6.65
N VAL A 5 25.50 10.70 7.73
CA VAL A 5 24.19 11.28 8.02
C VAL A 5 24.22 12.69 7.44
N PRO A 6 23.55 12.98 6.32
CA PRO A 6 23.53 14.33 5.78
C PRO A 6 22.87 15.26 6.80
N ARG A 7 23.57 16.34 7.19
CA ARG A 7 22.94 17.44 7.92
C ARG A 7 22.08 18.22 6.95
N TYR A 8 20.76 18.06 7.07
CA TYR A 8 19.78 18.80 6.26
C TYR A 8 19.80 20.29 6.64
N GLY A 9 20.03 21.15 5.66
CA GLY A 9 19.92 22.60 5.79
C GLY A 9 18.48 23.07 5.61
N ARG A 10 18.20 24.35 5.87
CA ARG A 10 16.89 24.96 5.56
C ARG A 10 16.68 25.22 4.06
N GLU A 11 17.72 25.02 3.24
CA GLU A 11 17.77 25.41 1.83
C GLU A 11 17.33 24.28 0.88
N ASP A 12 17.22 23.06 1.41
CA ASP A 12 16.97 21.79 0.71
C ASP A 12 15.50 21.65 0.21
N LEU A 13 14.64 22.63 0.50
CA LEU A 13 13.17 22.56 0.33
C LEU A 13 12.68 22.87 -1.10
N THR A 14 13.56 23.02 -2.09
CA THR A 14 13.21 23.59 -3.40
C THR A 14 13.40 22.68 -4.61
N LEU A 15 14.05 21.52 -4.47
CA LEU A 15 14.16 20.56 -5.57
C LEU A 15 12.96 19.62 -5.55
N GLY A 16 12.06 19.78 -6.52
CA GLY A 16 10.92 18.87 -6.67
C GLY A 16 11.36 17.42 -6.89
N ILE A 17 10.45 16.48 -6.64
CA ILE A 17 10.69 15.03 -6.78
C ILE A 17 11.21 14.72 -8.19
N PRO A 18 12.39 14.07 -8.32
CA PRO A 18 12.90 13.65 -9.62
C PRO A 18 11.90 12.73 -10.32
N ARG A 19 11.63 12.98 -11.61
CA ARG A 19 10.65 12.20 -12.40
C ARG A 19 10.90 10.69 -12.37
N ARG A 20 12.18 10.28 -12.29
CA ARG A 20 12.53 8.85 -12.16
C ARG A 20 11.96 8.22 -10.90
N LEU A 21 11.98 8.92 -9.75
CA LEU A 21 11.47 8.39 -8.49
C LEU A 21 9.95 8.24 -8.51
N VAL A 22 9.25 9.14 -9.21
CA VAL A 22 7.80 9.04 -9.46
C VAL A 22 7.48 7.75 -10.22
N LEU A 23 8.20 7.47 -11.31
CA LEU A 23 8.00 6.26 -12.10
C LEU A 23 8.35 4.99 -11.32
N ILE A 24 9.48 5.01 -10.59
CA ILE A 24 9.90 3.89 -9.75
C ILE A 24 8.85 3.60 -8.68
N ALA A 25 8.36 4.62 -7.97
CA ALA A 25 7.34 4.44 -6.93
C ALA A 25 6.07 3.80 -7.48
N LEU A 26 5.61 4.25 -8.66
CA LEU A 26 4.42 3.70 -9.31
C LEU A 26 4.62 2.24 -9.76
N VAL A 27 5.75 1.92 -10.39
CA VAL A 27 6.06 0.55 -10.83
C VAL A 27 6.25 -0.39 -9.65
N LEU A 28 7.02 0.01 -8.65
CA LEU A 28 7.23 -0.81 -7.44
C LEU A 28 5.95 -0.98 -6.64
N GLY A 29 5.08 0.03 -6.61
CA GLY A 29 3.74 -0.07 -6.03
C GLY A 29 2.86 -1.10 -6.75
N ALA A 30 2.88 -1.10 -8.09
CA ALA A 30 2.19 -2.13 -8.87
C ALA A 30 2.74 -3.53 -8.56
N LEU A 31 4.07 -3.72 -8.57
CA LEU A 31 4.69 -5.00 -8.22
C LEU A 31 4.33 -5.46 -6.79
N ALA A 32 4.28 -4.52 -5.84
CA ALA A 32 3.80 -4.77 -4.48
C ALA A 32 2.37 -5.31 -4.46
N GLY A 33 1.48 -4.82 -5.33
CA GLY A 33 0.13 -5.36 -5.51
C GLY A 33 0.12 -6.84 -5.90
N GLY A 34 0.96 -7.22 -6.85
CA GLY A 34 1.08 -8.61 -7.29
C GLY A 34 1.62 -9.53 -6.18
N ILE A 35 2.65 -9.07 -5.48
CA ILE A 35 3.24 -9.79 -4.34
C ILE A 35 2.19 -9.96 -3.23
N ALA A 36 1.48 -8.89 -2.87
CA ALA A 36 0.50 -8.94 -1.81
C ALA A 36 -0.67 -9.88 -2.15
N GLY A 37 -1.18 -9.85 -3.39
CA GLY A 37 -2.22 -10.78 -3.84
C GLY A 37 -1.79 -12.26 -3.74
N PHE A 38 -0.55 -12.56 -4.14
CA PHE A 38 0.02 -13.90 -3.99
C PHE A 38 0.15 -14.32 -2.52
N VAL A 39 0.71 -13.44 -1.67
CA VAL A 39 0.91 -13.71 -0.24
C VAL A 39 -0.43 -13.87 0.50
N ASN A 40 -1.43 -13.04 0.19
CA ASN A 40 -2.79 -13.15 0.72
C ASN A 40 -3.44 -14.48 0.34
N SER A 41 -3.19 -14.99 -0.87
CA SER A 41 -3.70 -16.30 -1.31
C SER A 41 -3.13 -17.45 -0.47
N ILE A 42 -1.83 -17.39 -0.12
CA ILE A 42 -1.20 -18.38 0.76
C ILE A 42 -1.78 -18.30 2.17
N TYR A 43 -1.84 -17.10 2.76
CA TYR A 43 -2.39 -16.95 4.12
C TYR A 43 -3.88 -17.28 4.19
N GLY A 44 -4.64 -17.05 3.12
CA GLY A 44 -6.04 -17.44 3.01
C GLY A 44 -6.25 -18.93 3.26
N ILE A 45 -5.36 -19.80 2.77
CA ILE A 45 -5.42 -21.24 3.07
C ILE A 45 -5.33 -21.49 4.58
N GLY A 46 -4.40 -20.82 5.27
CA GLY A 46 -4.27 -20.93 6.73
C GLY A 46 -5.51 -20.43 7.48
N VAL A 47 -6.10 -19.31 7.04
CA VAL A 47 -7.33 -18.76 7.64
C VAL A 47 -8.49 -19.74 7.48
N LEU A 48 -8.65 -20.39 6.33
CA LEU A 48 -9.70 -21.40 6.11
C LEU A 48 -9.66 -22.51 7.17
N PHE A 49 -8.46 -23.02 7.49
CA PHE A 49 -8.31 -24.02 8.54
C PHE A 49 -8.59 -23.45 9.93
N LEU A 50 -8.14 -22.24 10.22
CA LEU A 50 -8.34 -21.57 11.52
C LEU A 50 -9.84 -21.40 11.83
N VAL A 51 -10.63 -21.01 10.84
CA VAL A 51 -12.08 -20.76 10.99
C VAL A 51 -12.94 -21.99 10.70
N LYS A 52 -12.32 -23.16 10.51
CA LYS A 52 -13.01 -24.42 10.22
C LYS A 52 -13.96 -24.32 9.02
N PHE A 53 -13.54 -23.63 7.97
CA PHE A 53 -14.31 -23.40 6.74
C PHE A 53 -15.60 -22.58 6.92
N ASP A 54 -15.76 -21.86 8.03
CA ASP A 54 -16.82 -20.85 8.15
C ASP A 54 -16.53 -19.69 7.19
N LEU A 55 -17.41 -19.51 6.19
CA LEU A 55 -17.21 -18.54 5.12
C LEU A 55 -17.23 -17.09 5.63
N PHE A 56 -18.09 -16.78 6.59
CA PHE A 56 -18.22 -15.44 7.13
C PHE A 56 -16.94 -15.04 7.86
N TRP A 57 -16.48 -15.87 8.79
CA TRP A 57 -15.25 -15.61 9.53
C TRP A 57 -14.00 -15.67 8.66
N PHE A 58 -14.00 -16.52 7.63
CA PHE A 58 -12.94 -16.53 6.63
C PHE A 58 -12.80 -15.16 5.96
N ILE A 59 -13.90 -14.61 5.43
CA ILE A 59 -13.89 -13.31 4.75
C ILE A 59 -13.47 -12.21 5.73
N VAL A 60 -14.08 -12.15 6.91
CA VAL A 60 -13.81 -11.12 7.93
C VAL A 60 -12.33 -11.11 8.34
N LEU A 61 -11.73 -12.26 8.64
CA LEU A 61 -10.32 -12.31 9.03
C LEU A 61 -9.38 -12.04 7.87
N LEU A 62 -9.69 -12.55 6.68
CA LEU A 62 -8.85 -12.34 5.50
C LEU A 62 -8.81 -10.86 5.12
N VAL A 63 -9.97 -10.21 4.97
CA VAL A 63 -10.05 -8.82 4.48
C VAL A 63 -9.86 -7.77 5.57
N GLY A 64 -10.16 -8.11 6.83
CA GLY A 64 -10.08 -7.18 7.96
C GLY A 64 -8.76 -7.25 8.74
N VAL A 65 -8.00 -8.34 8.60
CA VAL A 65 -6.74 -8.52 9.34
C VAL A 65 -5.59 -8.87 8.39
N VAL A 66 -5.67 -9.98 7.68
CA VAL A 66 -4.55 -10.49 6.89
C VAL A 66 -4.18 -9.52 5.76
N ALA A 67 -5.16 -9.15 4.92
CA ALA A 67 -4.93 -8.27 3.79
C ALA A 67 -4.40 -6.90 4.20
N PRO A 68 -4.98 -6.15 5.17
CA PRO A 68 -4.41 -4.89 5.62
C PRO A 68 -2.98 -5.02 6.15
N VAL A 69 -2.69 -6.08 6.92
CA VAL A 69 -1.34 -6.27 7.46
C VAL A 69 -0.32 -6.54 6.35
N VAL A 70 -0.61 -7.48 5.46
CA VAL A 70 0.28 -7.87 4.36
C VAL A 70 0.46 -6.69 3.40
N GLU A 71 -0.65 -6.09 2.97
CA GLU A 71 -0.63 -5.07 1.93
C GLU A 71 0.04 -3.79 2.38
N GLU A 72 -0.27 -3.26 3.56
CA GLU A 72 0.34 -2.00 4.02
C GLU A 72 1.85 -2.15 4.24
N LEU A 73 2.33 -3.33 4.64
CA LEU A 73 3.77 -3.59 4.76
C LEU A 73 4.44 -3.69 3.39
N VAL A 74 3.83 -4.41 2.45
CA VAL A 74 4.41 -4.64 1.12
C VAL A 74 4.37 -3.37 0.26
N LYS A 75 3.35 -2.52 0.40
CA LYS A 75 3.25 -1.21 -0.30
C LYS A 75 4.46 -0.31 -0.04
N LEU A 76 5.05 -0.38 1.15
CA LEU A 76 6.20 0.45 1.51
C LEU A 76 7.53 -0.08 0.98
N LEU A 77 7.58 -1.29 0.44
CA LEU A 77 8.80 -1.86 -0.12
C LEU A 77 9.37 -0.97 -1.23
N GLY A 78 8.51 -0.38 -2.08
CA GLY A 78 8.96 0.52 -3.13
C GLY A 78 9.62 1.79 -2.59
N VAL A 79 9.03 2.40 -1.56
CA VAL A 79 9.57 3.59 -0.89
C VAL A 79 10.87 3.27 -0.16
N TYR A 80 10.93 2.10 0.49
CA TYR A 80 12.13 1.61 1.15
C TYR A 80 13.28 1.41 0.15
N LEU A 81 13.03 0.75 -0.98
CA LEU A 81 14.04 0.55 -2.03
C LEU A 81 14.54 1.87 -2.61
N ILE A 82 13.65 2.83 -2.86
CA ILE A 82 14.06 4.19 -3.28
C ILE A 82 15.02 4.80 -2.25
N ASN A 83 14.73 4.68 -0.96
CA ASN A 83 15.62 5.20 0.07
C ASN A 83 17.00 4.52 0.10
N GLN A 84 17.03 3.19 -0.06
CA GLN A 84 18.27 2.41 0.01
C GLN A 84 19.16 2.52 -1.22
N GLU A 85 18.57 2.66 -2.41
CA GLU A 85 19.33 2.62 -3.67
C GLU A 85 19.65 4.02 -4.18
N GLU A 86 18.71 4.96 -4.06
CA GLU A 86 18.84 6.32 -4.63
C GLU A 86 19.34 7.35 -3.61
N TRP A 87 19.32 7.02 -2.31
CA TRP A 87 19.71 7.90 -1.20
C TRP A 87 19.20 9.34 -1.33
N PRO A 88 17.91 9.57 -1.65
CA PRO A 88 17.45 10.87 -2.06
C PRO A 88 17.30 11.79 -0.84
N ASN A 89 17.73 13.05 -0.96
CA ASN A 89 17.40 14.09 0.01
C ASN A 89 15.97 14.58 -0.27
N LEU A 90 14.99 14.02 0.45
CA LEU A 90 13.56 14.29 0.28
C LEU A 90 12.96 14.93 1.53
N ALA A 91 12.07 15.90 1.34
CA ALA A 91 11.24 16.39 2.43
C ALA A 91 10.18 15.34 2.81
N ILE A 92 9.59 15.47 4.01
CA ILE A 92 8.51 14.57 4.46
C ILE A 92 7.35 14.55 3.46
N ARG A 93 7.00 15.72 2.89
CA ARG A 93 5.97 15.84 1.85
C ARG A 93 6.29 14.99 0.62
N ASP A 94 7.55 14.90 0.21
CA ASP A 94 7.95 14.15 -0.96
C ASP A 94 7.81 12.64 -0.71
N TRP A 95 8.13 12.17 0.49
CA TRP A 95 7.84 10.80 0.92
C TRP A 95 6.34 10.50 0.89
N THR A 96 5.50 11.42 1.38
CA THR A 96 4.04 11.30 1.29
C THR A 96 3.56 11.17 -0.16
N VAL A 97 4.09 11.99 -1.08
CA VAL A 97 3.73 11.96 -2.51
C VAL A 97 4.21 10.67 -3.18
N LEU A 98 5.45 10.23 -2.92
CA LEU A 98 5.95 8.94 -3.43
C LEU A 98 5.11 7.77 -2.90
N GLY A 99 4.68 7.83 -1.63
CA GLY A 99 3.74 6.88 -1.05
C GLY A 99 2.39 6.87 -1.78
N ALA A 100 1.80 8.04 -2.03
CA ALA A 100 0.55 8.16 -2.77
C ALA A 100 0.66 7.54 -4.18
N LEU A 101 1.77 7.81 -4.88
CA LEU A 101 2.03 7.25 -6.22
C LEU A 101 2.25 5.74 -6.20
N SER A 102 2.92 5.24 -5.16
CA SER A 102 3.07 3.80 -4.95
C SER A 102 1.72 3.13 -4.66
N GLY A 103 0.90 3.74 -3.81
CA GLY A 103 -0.48 3.32 -3.56
C GLY A 103 -1.37 3.35 -4.81
N LEU A 104 -1.17 4.31 -5.71
CA LEU A 104 -1.83 4.36 -7.01
C LEU A 104 -1.41 3.20 -7.91
N GLY A 105 -0.11 2.90 -7.99
CA GLY A 105 0.40 1.75 -8.73
C GLY A 105 -0.17 0.43 -8.20
N PHE A 106 -0.17 0.28 -6.88
CA PHE A 106 -0.76 -0.87 -6.17
C PHE A 106 -2.24 -1.03 -6.55
N ALA A 107 -3.05 0.01 -6.36
CA ALA A 107 -4.48 -0.01 -6.66
C ALA A 107 -4.75 -0.33 -8.14
N THR A 108 -3.91 0.17 -9.04
CA THR A 108 -4.06 -0.06 -10.48
C THR A 108 -3.93 -1.54 -10.82
N LEU A 109 -2.85 -2.20 -10.34
CA LEU A 109 -2.65 -3.62 -10.62
C LEU A 109 -3.69 -4.48 -9.91
N GLU A 110 -3.99 -4.17 -8.65
CA GLU A 110 -4.98 -4.91 -7.86
C GLU A 110 -6.37 -4.85 -8.52
N ASN A 111 -6.84 -3.65 -8.87
CA ASN A 111 -8.13 -3.46 -9.53
C ASN A 111 -8.16 -4.16 -10.90
N ALA A 112 -7.05 -4.18 -11.64
CA ALA A 112 -6.96 -4.92 -12.90
C ALA A 112 -7.12 -6.43 -12.68
N ILE A 113 -6.47 -7.00 -11.66
CA ILE A 113 -6.61 -8.43 -11.30
C ILE A 113 -8.06 -8.74 -10.89
N TYR A 114 -8.68 -7.89 -10.06
CA TYR A 114 -10.09 -8.05 -9.68
C TYR A 114 -11.02 -8.02 -10.90
N ALA A 115 -10.81 -7.10 -11.82
CA ALA A 115 -11.61 -7.01 -13.05
C ALA A 115 -11.47 -8.26 -13.92
N LEU A 116 -10.25 -8.76 -14.11
CA LEU A 116 -9.98 -10.00 -14.84
C LEU A 116 -10.65 -11.20 -14.19
N ASN A 117 -10.58 -11.31 -12.86
CA ASN A 117 -11.25 -12.37 -12.11
C ASN A 117 -12.78 -12.30 -12.23
N PHE A 118 -13.35 -11.10 -12.20
CA PHE A 118 -14.78 -10.90 -12.40
C PHE A 118 -15.24 -11.32 -13.81
N LEU A 119 -14.46 -10.96 -14.84
CA LEU A 119 -14.73 -11.38 -16.21
C LEU A 119 -14.62 -12.91 -16.36
N ALA A 120 -13.57 -13.51 -15.79
CA ALA A 120 -13.36 -14.96 -15.83
C ALA A 120 -14.46 -15.74 -15.09
N ALA A 121 -15.03 -15.16 -14.04
CA ALA A 121 -16.17 -15.73 -13.32
C ALA A 121 -17.52 -15.57 -14.06
N GLY A 122 -17.54 -14.89 -15.22
CA GLY A 122 -18.73 -14.78 -16.07
C GLY A 122 -19.69 -13.66 -15.69
N PHE A 123 -19.28 -12.68 -14.85
CA PHE A 123 -20.14 -11.56 -14.44
C PHE A 123 -20.43 -10.56 -15.57
N GLY A 124 -19.71 -10.62 -16.70
CA GLY A 124 -19.91 -9.76 -17.87
C GLY A 124 -19.26 -8.37 -17.75
N GLY A 125 -19.11 -7.68 -18.89
CA GLY A 125 -18.38 -6.41 -18.97
C GLY A 125 -18.99 -5.27 -18.14
N ASP A 126 -20.31 -5.12 -18.14
CA ASP A 126 -20.99 -4.05 -17.43
C ASP A 126 -20.82 -4.16 -15.90
N ALA A 127 -20.93 -5.37 -15.36
CA ALA A 127 -20.72 -5.62 -13.93
C ALA A 127 -19.25 -5.38 -13.53
N THR A 128 -18.29 -5.76 -14.38
CA THR A 128 -16.87 -5.47 -14.17
C THR A 128 -16.59 -3.96 -14.17
N LEU A 129 -17.19 -3.21 -15.09
CA LEU A 129 -17.04 -1.75 -15.13
C LEU A 129 -17.66 -1.08 -13.91
N LEU A 130 -18.82 -1.55 -13.43
CA LEU A 130 -19.43 -1.08 -12.20
C LEU A 130 -18.53 -1.35 -10.98
N LEU A 131 -17.97 -2.56 -10.88
CA LEU A 131 -17.02 -2.93 -9.83
C LEU A 131 -15.81 -1.98 -9.83
N LEU A 132 -15.18 -1.77 -11.00
CA LEU A 132 -14.06 -0.86 -11.14
C LEU A 132 -14.44 0.56 -10.74
N GLY A 133 -15.61 1.04 -11.19
CA GLY A 133 -16.14 2.34 -10.82
C GLY A 133 -16.22 2.51 -9.30
N ILE A 134 -16.84 1.56 -8.59
CA ILE A 134 -16.96 1.58 -7.13
C ILE A 134 -15.58 1.58 -6.46
N ARG A 135 -14.65 0.72 -6.91
CA ARG A 135 -13.30 0.64 -6.32
C ARG A 135 -12.47 1.90 -6.53
N PHE A 136 -12.74 2.68 -7.58
CA PHE A 136 -12.07 3.97 -7.80
C PHE A 136 -12.72 5.15 -7.08
N LEU A 137 -13.98 5.04 -6.63
CA LEU A 137 -14.65 6.12 -5.87
C LEU A 137 -13.96 6.40 -4.52
N PHE A 138 -13.33 5.38 -3.93
CA PHE A 138 -12.61 5.53 -2.67
C PHE A 138 -11.13 5.20 -2.87
N PRO A 139 -10.24 6.21 -2.96
CA PRO A 139 -8.81 6.00 -3.26
C PRO A 139 -8.04 5.50 -2.03
N LEU A 140 -8.51 4.41 -1.41
CA LEU A 140 -8.02 3.89 -0.13
C LEU A 140 -6.52 3.66 -0.15
N HIS A 141 -6.03 2.87 -1.12
CA HIS A 141 -4.62 2.50 -1.18
C HIS A 141 -3.73 3.74 -1.38
N ILE A 142 -4.21 4.78 -2.07
CA ILE A 142 -3.47 6.03 -2.25
C ILE A 142 -3.34 6.74 -0.90
N ILE A 143 -4.45 6.87 -0.17
CA ILE A 143 -4.48 7.54 1.14
C ILE A 143 -3.69 6.76 2.18
N SER A 144 -3.93 5.46 2.32
CA SER A 144 -3.28 4.61 3.33
C SER A 144 -1.76 4.58 3.10
N THR A 145 -1.31 4.43 1.86
CA THR A 145 0.12 4.40 1.53
C THR A 145 0.76 5.76 1.73
N ALA A 146 0.07 6.86 1.42
CA ALA A 146 0.58 8.21 1.69
C ALA A 146 0.78 8.44 3.20
N VAL A 147 -0.16 7.99 4.04
CA VAL A 147 -0.04 8.03 5.50
C VAL A 147 1.17 7.20 5.94
N ALA A 148 1.26 5.94 5.53
CA ALA A 148 2.36 5.06 5.90
C ALA A 148 3.73 5.62 5.47
N ALA A 149 3.84 6.16 4.25
CA ALA A 149 5.07 6.75 3.73
C ALA A 149 5.45 8.06 4.44
N THR A 150 4.47 8.80 4.99
CA THR A 150 4.75 9.96 5.85
C THR A 150 5.49 9.53 7.11
N GLY A 151 5.05 8.44 7.75
CA GLY A 151 5.74 7.86 8.90
C GLY A 151 7.12 7.30 8.56
N PHE A 152 7.27 6.70 7.37
CA PHE A 152 8.56 6.27 6.85
C PHE A 152 9.52 7.45 6.67
N GLY A 153 9.09 8.53 6.02
CA GLY A 153 9.91 9.74 5.83
C GLY A 153 10.32 10.40 7.16
N LEU A 154 9.43 10.40 8.16
CA LEU A 154 9.75 10.81 9.53
C LEU A 154 10.83 9.92 10.14
N TRP A 155 10.69 8.59 10.04
CA TRP A 155 11.70 7.65 10.53
C TRP A 155 13.06 7.85 9.86
N VAL A 156 13.11 8.01 8.53
CA VAL A 156 14.36 8.28 7.79
C VAL A 156 15.04 9.56 8.29
N ARG A 157 14.26 10.61 8.59
CA ARG A 157 14.80 11.91 9.02
C ARG A 157 15.22 11.95 10.49
N THR A 158 14.47 11.31 11.39
CA THR A 158 14.72 11.38 12.84
C THR A 158 15.50 10.19 13.37
N GLY A 159 15.54 9.07 12.65
CA GLY A 159 16.03 7.78 13.13
C GLY A 159 15.07 7.05 14.07
N GLU A 160 13.91 7.64 14.39
CA GLU A 160 12.95 7.07 15.35
C GLU A 160 11.93 6.14 14.65
N ILE A 161 12.12 4.83 14.78
CA ILE A 161 11.24 3.81 14.17
C ILE A 161 9.78 3.89 14.67
N GLY A 162 9.55 4.53 15.82
CA GLY A 162 8.20 4.75 16.37
C GLY A 162 7.27 5.51 15.41
N TYR A 163 7.79 6.44 14.60
CA TYR A 163 6.97 7.12 13.59
C TYR A 163 6.50 6.16 12.49
N PHE A 164 7.40 5.32 11.98
CA PHE A 164 7.06 4.31 10.99
C PHE A 164 5.94 3.39 11.49
N LEU A 165 6.13 2.78 12.68
CA LEU A 165 5.16 1.83 13.24
C LEU A 165 3.78 2.45 13.48
N ARG A 166 3.71 3.67 14.02
CA ARG A 166 2.44 4.35 14.30
C ARG A 166 1.66 4.64 13.01
N TYR A 167 2.31 5.17 12.00
CA TYR A 167 1.64 5.55 10.75
C TYR A 167 1.25 4.34 9.91
N VAL A 168 2.08 3.28 9.89
CA VAL A 168 1.70 2.00 9.29
C VAL A 168 0.49 1.41 10.02
N GLY A 169 0.47 1.46 11.36
CA GLY A 169 -0.70 1.05 12.13
C GLY A 169 -1.97 1.83 11.78
N VAL A 170 -1.88 3.14 11.62
CA VAL A 170 -3.02 3.97 11.16
C VAL A 170 -3.46 3.56 9.75
N ALA A 171 -2.51 3.35 8.83
CA ALA A 171 -2.82 2.90 7.47
C ALA A 171 -3.54 1.53 7.46
N MET A 172 -3.08 0.58 8.27
CA MET A 172 -3.72 -0.73 8.44
C MET A 172 -5.14 -0.60 8.99
N LEU A 173 -5.36 0.27 9.98
CA LEU A 173 -6.68 0.52 10.55
C LEU A 173 -7.64 1.15 9.53
N LEU A 174 -7.18 2.13 8.75
CA LEU A 174 -7.97 2.74 7.68
C LEU A 174 -8.38 1.69 6.64
N HIS A 175 -7.42 0.87 6.22
CA HIS A 175 -7.66 -0.16 5.22
C HIS A 175 -8.60 -1.25 5.73
N ALA A 176 -8.34 -1.79 6.93
CA ALA A 176 -9.22 -2.77 7.58
C ALA A 176 -10.66 -2.25 7.74
N SER A 177 -10.81 -1.00 8.19
CA SER A 177 -12.13 -0.40 8.42
C SER A 177 -12.93 -0.28 7.12
N PHE A 178 -12.27 0.15 6.04
CA PHE A 178 -12.91 0.22 4.73
C PHE A 178 -13.33 -1.17 4.23
N ASN A 179 -12.43 -2.15 4.26
CA ASN A 179 -12.72 -3.50 3.81
C ASN A 179 -13.87 -4.14 4.60
N LEU A 180 -13.88 -3.99 5.92
CA LEU A 180 -14.95 -4.51 6.77
C LEU A 180 -16.28 -3.81 6.48
N THR A 181 -16.27 -2.50 6.23
CA THR A 181 -17.48 -1.76 5.84
C THR A 181 -18.08 -2.31 4.55
N MET A 182 -17.24 -2.61 3.55
CA MET A 182 -17.68 -3.19 2.27
C MET A 182 -18.19 -4.63 2.38
N VAL A 183 -17.86 -5.33 3.47
CA VAL A 183 -18.28 -6.72 3.72
C VAL A 183 -19.53 -6.79 4.59
N LEU A 184 -19.68 -5.86 5.53
CA LEU A 184 -20.72 -5.89 6.55
C LEU A 184 -21.97 -5.06 6.21
N LEU A 185 -21.89 -4.18 5.21
CA LEU A 185 -23.00 -3.36 4.72
C LEU A 185 -23.42 -3.80 3.32
#